data_AF-A0A328FFY1-F1
#
_entry.id   AF-A0A328FFY1-F1
#
_cell.length_a   1.000
_cell.length_b   1.000
_cell.length_c   1.000
_cell.angle_alpha   90.00
_cell.angle_beta   90.00
_cell.angle_gamma   90.00
#
_symmetry.space_group_name_H-M   'P 1'
#
loop_
_entity.id
_entity.type
_entity.pdbx_description
1 polymer ?
#
loop_
_entity_poly.entity_id
_entity_poly.type
_entity_poly.pdbx_seq_one_letter_code
_entity_poly.pdbx_strand_id
1 'polypeptide(L)' 'MKVNAEQIPEPIALKNYSGKFMVRIPPEVHRALAIKAAETGISLNRLASSKLGQ' A
#
# COMPACT_ATOMS: atom_id res chain seq x y z
N MET A 1 37.84 -15.26 -16.17
CA MET A 1 36.99 -15.14 -14.96
C MET A 1 36.16 -13.87 -15.07
N LYS A 2 34.82 -13.97 -15.15
CA LYS A 2 33.94 -12.78 -15.17
C LYS A 2 33.60 -12.44 -13.72
N VAL A 3 34.10 -11.31 -13.23
CA VAL A 3 33.73 -10.77 -11.92
C VAL A 3 32.44 -10.01 -12.15
N ASN A 4 31.29 -10.65 -11.94
CA ASN A 4 30.03 -9.93 -11.88
C ASN A 4 30.08 -9.05 -10.64
N ALA A 5 30.29 -7.76 -10.84
CA ALA A 5 30.23 -6.74 -9.79
C ALA A 5 28.76 -6.51 -9.39
N GLU A 6 28.07 -7.56 -8.98
CA GLU A 6 26.73 -7.45 -8.41
C GLU A 6 26.89 -6.81 -7.02
N GLN A 7 26.49 -5.54 -6.92
CA GLN A 7 26.40 -4.86 -5.63
C GLN A 7 25.51 -5.68 -4.71
N ILE A 8 26.03 -5.98 -3.53
CA ILE A 8 25.28 -6.67 -2.47
C ILE A 8 24.03 -5.83 -2.18
N PRO A 9 22.81 -6.41 -2.27
CA PRO A 9 21.59 -5.65 -2.08
C PRO A 9 21.54 -5.11 -0.66
N GLU A 10 21.14 -3.86 -0.51
CA GLU A 10 20.98 -3.25 0.79
C GLU A 10 19.94 -4.02 1.63
N PRO A 11 20.18 -4.22 2.94
CA PRO A 11 19.23 -4.87 3.82
C PRO A 11 17.87 -4.17 3.75
N ILE A 12 16.83 -4.94 3.42
CA ILE A 12 15.44 -4.44 3.31
C ILE A 12 14.99 -3.81 4.65
N ALA A 13 15.53 -4.30 5.76
CA ALA A 13 15.26 -3.83 7.11
C ALA A 13 15.73 -2.38 7.39
N LEU A 14 16.64 -1.83 6.58
CA LEU A 14 17.13 -0.45 6.72
C LEU A 14 16.30 0.56 5.91
N LYS A 15 15.29 0.11 5.16
CA LYS A 15 14.44 1.00 4.37
C LYS A 15 13.45 1.72 5.28
N ASN A 16 13.48 3.06 5.23
CA ASN A 16 12.46 3.89 5.83
C ASN A 16 11.16 3.76 5.03
N TYR A 17 10.13 3.15 5.62
CA TYR A 17 8.82 3.03 5.00
C TYR A 17 7.98 4.26 5.29
N SER A 18 7.65 5.04 4.25
CA SER A 18 6.90 6.30 4.37
C SER A 18 5.42 6.14 4.77
N GLY A 19 4.92 4.90 4.85
CA GLY A 19 3.50 4.60 5.11
C GLY A 19 2.55 4.97 3.98
N LYS A 20 3.05 5.56 2.87
CA LYS A 20 2.24 5.91 1.71
C LYS A 20 2.17 4.72 0.75
N PHE A 21 0.95 4.24 0.52
CA PHE A 21 0.70 3.11 -0.38
C PHE A 21 -0.36 3.52 -1.40
N MET A 22 0.05 3.75 -2.65
CA MET A 22 -0.84 4.17 -3.74
C MET A 22 -1.33 2.92 -4.50
N VAL A 23 -2.61 2.58 -4.33
CA VAL A 23 -3.22 1.41 -4.97
C VAL A 23 -4.02 1.86 -6.18
N ARG A 24 -3.78 1.20 -7.32
CA ARG A 24 -4.68 1.32 -8.48
C ARG A 24 -5.81 0.32 -8.33
N ILE A 25 -7.04 0.81 -8.37
CA ILE A 25 -8.25 -0.02 -8.34
C ILE A 25 -9.20 0.44 -9.45
N PRO A 26 -10.03 -0.46 -9.99
CA PRO A 26 -11.07 -0.07 -10.94
C PRO A 26 -12.10 0.87 -10.30
N PRO A 27 -12.77 1.71 -11.11
CA PRO A 27 -13.68 2.75 -10.60
C PRO A 27 -14.88 2.19 -9.83
N GLU A 28 -15.34 0.99 -10.18
CA GLU A 28 -16.42 0.30 -9.47
C GLU A 28 -16.07 -0.02 -8.00
N VAL A 29 -14.83 -0.46 -7.75
CA VAL A 29 -14.34 -0.78 -6.41
C VAL A 29 -14.12 0.51 -5.63
N HIS A 30 -13.58 1.55 -6.28
CA HIS A 30 -13.45 2.87 -5.66
C HIS A 30 -14.82 3.42 -5.22
N ARG A 31 -15.84 3.31 -6.08
CA ARG A 31 -17.21 3.72 -5.77
C ARG A 31 -17.79 2.95 -4.59
N ALA A 32 -17.68 1.62 -4.60
CA ALA A 32 -18.19 0.77 -3.52
C ALA A 32 -17.52 1.08 -2.17
N LEU A 33 -16.21 1.31 -2.17
CA LEU A 33 -15.47 1.69 -0.96
C LEU A 33 -15.87 3.09 -0.46
N ALA A 34 -16.06 4.04 -1.36
CA ALA A 34 -16.48 5.40 -1.01
C ALA A 34 -17.87 5.43 -0.39
N ILE A 35 -18.82 4.65 -0.93
CA ILE A 35 -20.16 4.51 -0.37
C ILE A 35 -20.08 3.91 1.05
N LYS A 36 -19.39 2.78 1.21
CA LYS A 36 -19.23 2.13 2.52
C LYS A 36 -18.58 3.05 3.55
N ALA A 37 -17.57 3.80 3.15
CA ALA A 37 -16.90 4.78 4.01
C ALA A 37 -17.85 5.89 4.46
N ALA A 38 -18.68 6.40 3.55
CA ALA A 38 -19.70 7.41 3.85
C ALA A 38 -20.78 6.87 4.80
N GLU A 39 -21.26 5.64 4.58
CA GLU A 39 -22.26 4.99 5.44
C GLU A 39 -21.75 4.75 6.87
N THR A 40 -20.48 4.38 6.99
CA THR A 40 -19.85 4.08 8.29
C THR A 40 -19.24 5.31 8.98
N GLY A 41 -19.28 6.48 8.32
CA GLY A 41 -18.74 7.72 8.87
C GLY A 41 -17.22 7.70 9.07
N ILE A 42 -16.49 6.85 8.35
CA ILE A 42 -15.03 6.76 8.43
C ILE A 42 -14.37 7.15 7.11
N SER A 43 -13.11 7.58 7.17
CA SER A 43 -12.37 7.90 5.96
C SER A 43 -12.06 6.64 5.15
N LEU A 44 -11.97 6.80 3.83
CA LEU A 44 -11.57 5.75 2.90
C LEU A 44 -10.22 5.11 3.31
N ASN A 45 -9.29 5.95 3.76
CA ASN A 45 -7.97 5.50 4.21
C ASN A 45 -8.07 4.63 5.46
N ARG A 46 -8.96 4.96 6.41
CA ARG A 46 -9.18 4.13 7.61
C ARG A 46 -9.74 2.76 7.26
N LEU A 47 -10.68 2.72 6.32
CA LEU A 47 -11.29 1.47 5.84
C LEU A 47 -10.24 0.60 5.13
N ALA A 48 -9.41 1.20 4.28
CA ALA A 48 -8.30 0.52 3.62
C ALA A 48 -7.23 0.02 4.61
N SER A 49 -6.78 0.85 5.55
CA SER A 49 -5.79 0.45 6.56
C SER A 49 -6.29 -0.70 7.44
N SER A 50 -7.57 -0.68 7.84
CA SER A 50 -8.17 -1.79 8.58
C SER A 50 -8.21 -3.10 7.79
N LYS A 51 -8.32 -3.04 6.46
CA LYS A 51 -8.32 -4.22 5.59
C LYS A 51 -6.92 -4.69 5.22
N LEU A 52 -5.92 -3.81 5.21
CA LEU A 52 -4.53 -4.13 4.92
C LEU A 52 -3.75 -4.65 6.13
N GLY A 53 -4.16 -4.26 7.35
CA GLY A 53 -3.55 -4.70 8.61
C GLY A 53 -4.20 -5.93 9.25
N GLN A 54 -5.20 -6.53 8.59
CA GLN A 54 -5.81 -7.81 8.96
C GLN A 54 -5.23 -8.96 8.15
#